data_AF-A0A1Y6CYC3-F1
#
_entry.id   AF-A0A1Y6CYC3-F1
#
_cell.length_a   1.000
_cell.length_b   1.000
_cell.length_c   1.000
_cell.angle_alpha   90.00
_cell.angle_beta   90.00
_cell.angle_gamma   90.00
#
_symmetry.space_group_name_H-M   'P 1'
#
loop_
_entity.id
_entity.type
_entity.pdbx_description
1 polymer ?
#
loop_
_entity_poly.entity_id
_entity_poly.type
_entity_poly.pdbx_seq_one_letter_code
_entity_poly.pdbx_strand_id
1 'polypeptide(L)'
;MLSSSLVQALQDKGITVLLTIMGAHTETGWSQFTDQSTAQAFVDYLNTDVITPYGLDGIDIDDEFSNGSPNDTSLPMVTTLMKQTMPTKLITKALWADESVFQANWEGNTLGANLTYGWQMSYYGGDANSRLSFYTGYGMNKNQLCLGFSAENMFCEEWGTVGPQAALTISEGYAGGMMFDYQNQPSSINLMQAMVDAMDGAGSWNKDLNCQ
;
A
#
# COMPACT_ATOMS: atom_id res chain seq x y z
N MET A 1 -1.32 -19.22 9.57
CA MET A 1 -2.73 -18.90 9.31
C MET A 1 -3.01 -17.56 9.97
N LEU A 2 -3.61 -16.61 9.26
CA LEU A 2 -4.05 -15.34 9.84
C LEU A 2 -5.02 -15.64 11.00
N SER A 3 -4.88 -14.94 12.14
CA SER A 3 -5.81 -15.08 13.26
C SER A 3 -6.28 -13.70 13.69
N SER A 4 -7.57 -13.56 13.97
CA SER A 4 -8.15 -12.31 14.47
C SER A 4 -7.49 -11.85 15.78
N SER A 5 -7.01 -12.79 16.61
CA SER A 5 -6.25 -12.45 17.83
C SER A 5 -4.91 -11.76 17.55
N LEU A 6 -4.21 -12.12 16.48
CA LEU A 6 -2.96 -11.44 16.10
C LEU A 6 -3.23 -10.05 15.52
N VAL A 7 -4.28 -9.93 14.71
CA VAL A 7 -4.73 -8.63 14.19
C VAL A 7 -5.09 -7.69 15.35
N GLN A 8 -5.93 -8.15 16.28
CA GLN A 8 -6.33 -7.36 17.44
C GLN A 8 -5.13 -6.94 18.31
N ALA A 9 -4.16 -7.84 18.53
CA ALA A 9 -2.98 -7.52 19.34
C ALA A 9 -2.12 -6.38 18.74
N LEU A 10 -2.11 -6.23 17.41
CA LEU A 10 -1.45 -5.11 16.73
C LEU A 10 -2.31 -3.84 16.81
N GLN A 11 -3.62 -3.96 16.60
CA GLN A 11 -4.56 -2.84 16.70
C GLN A 11 -4.62 -2.24 18.11
N ASP A 12 -4.52 -3.07 19.15
CA ASP A 12 -4.44 -2.62 20.55
C ASP A 12 -3.18 -1.78 20.84
N LYS A 13 -2.15 -1.88 19.98
CA LYS A 13 -0.94 -1.04 20.00
C LYS A 13 -1.06 0.20 19.10
N GLY A 14 -2.24 0.44 18.51
CA GLY A 14 -2.48 1.53 17.57
C GLY A 14 -1.94 1.26 16.16
N ILE A 15 -1.62 0.02 15.82
CA ILE A 15 -1.13 -0.36 14.49
C ILE A 15 -2.30 -0.79 13.62
N THR A 16 -2.48 -0.08 12.50
CA THR A 16 -3.40 -0.46 11.42
C THR A 16 -2.93 -1.76 10.76
N VAL A 17 -3.87 -2.69 10.53
CA VAL A 17 -3.60 -3.98 9.88
C VAL A 17 -4.43 -4.12 8.60
N LEU A 18 -3.74 -4.27 7.48
CA LEU A 18 -4.31 -4.46 6.15
C LEU A 18 -4.01 -5.88 5.66
N LEU A 19 -4.83 -6.37 4.72
CA LEU A 19 -4.49 -7.54 3.93
C LEU A 19 -4.26 -7.14 2.47
N THR A 20 -3.08 -7.43 1.96
CA THR A 20 -2.78 -7.31 0.53
C THR A 20 -3.37 -8.48 -0.24
N ILE A 21 -4.06 -8.19 -1.33
CA ILE A 21 -4.57 -9.20 -2.27
C ILE A 21 -3.93 -8.95 -3.62
N MET A 22 -3.36 -10.01 -4.17
CA MET A 22 -2.60 -10.03 -5.41
C MET A 22 -3.18 -11.03 -6.40
N GLY A 23 -2.94 -10.83 -7.69
CA GLY A 23 -3.29 -11.81 -8.72
C GLY A 23 -2.59 -13.15 -8.52
N ALA A 24 -3.18 -14.21 -9.07
CA ALA A 24 -2.76 -15.60 -8.85
C ALA A 24 -2.44 -16.36 -10.15
N HIS A 25 -1.94 -15.66 -11.18
CA HIS A 25 -1.67 -16.18 -12.52
C HIS A 25 -2.90 -16.80 -13.19
N THR A 26 -4.06 -16.18 -12.95
CA THR A 26 -5.34 -16.55 -13.58
C THR A 26 -5.85 -15.42 -14.45
N GLU A 27 -6.89 -15.67 -15.23
CA GLU A 27 -7.52 -14.65 -16.08
C GLU A 27 -8.24 -13.53 -15.29
N THR A 28 -8.32 -13.65 -13.96
CA THR A 28 -8.99 -12.69 -13.08
C THR A 28 -7.99 -11.95 -12.20
N GLY A 29 -8.23 -10.65 -12.02
CA GLY A 29 -7.42 -9.74 -11.22
C GLY A 29 -8.06 -8.37 -11.10
N TRP A 30 -7.42 -7.46 -10.38
CA TRP A 30 -7.96 -6.14 -10.06
C TRP A 30 -8.27 -5.29 -11.28
N SER A 31 -7.48 -5.43 -12.35
CA SER A 31 -7.70 -4.76 -13.63
C SER A 31 -8.57 -5.53 -14.64
N GLN A 32 -9.21 -6.64 -14.26
CA GLN A 32 -9.91 -7.53 -15.21
C GLN A 32 -11.45 -7.55 -15.07
N PHE A 33 -12.06 -6.78 -14.16
CA PHE A 33 -13.52 -6.71 -14.08
C PHE A 33 -14.08 -5.97 -15.29
N THR A 34 -15.01 -6.59 -16.01
CA THR A 34 -15.70 -6.00 -17.18
C THR A 34 -17.16 -5.65 -16.91
N ASP A 35 -17.71 -6.12 -15.79
CA ASP A 35 -19.07 -5.81 -15.35
C ASP A 35 -19.12 -5.51 -13.85
N GLN A 36 -20.02 -4.61 -13.49
CA GLN A 36 -20.17 -4.12 -12.11
C GLN A 36 -20.70 -5.20 -11.16
N SER A 37 -21.49 -6.16 -11.65
CA SER A 37 -22.10 -7.18 -10.78
C SER A 37 -21.07 -8.18 -10.25
N THR A 38 -20.14 -8.60 -11.11
CA THR A 38 -19.00 -9.45 -10.72
C THR A 38 -18.05 -8.70 -9.78
N ALA A 39 -17.77 -7.42 -10.07
CA ALA A 39 -16.97 -6.59 -9.18
C ALA A 39 -17.63 -6.41 -7.80
N GLN A 40 -18.94 -6.17 -7.75
CA GLN A 40 -19.69 -6.05 -6.50
C GLN A 40 -19.65 -7.37 -5.71
N ALA A 41 -19.85 -8.52 -6.36
CA ALA A 41 -19.78 -9.82 -5.69
C ALA A 41 -18.40 -10.07 -5.05
N PHE A 42 -17.33 -9.64 -5.72
CA PHE A 42 -15.98 -9.68 -5.15
C PHE A 42 -15.84 -8.73 -3.96
N VAL A 43 -16.34 -7.49 -4.06
CA VAL A 43 -16.32 -6.52 -2.95
C VAL A 43 -17.11 -7.02 -1.74
N ASP A 44 -18.27 -7.64 -1.97
CA ASP A 44 -19.07 -8.26 -0.91
C ASP A 44 -18.27 -9.35 -0.20
N TYR A 45 -17.63 -10.24 -0.96
CA TYR A 45 -16.73 -11.27 -0.42
C TYR A 45 -15.57 -10.67 0.40
N LEU A 46 -14.92 -9.61 -0.08
CA LEU A 46 -13.89 -8.91 0.68
C LEU A 46 -14.43 -8.41 2.03
N ASN A 47 -15.64 -7.88 2.05
CA ASN A 47 -16.24 -7.38 3.28
C ASN A 47 -16.65 -8.51 4.23
N THR A 48 -17.33 -9.54 3.73
CA THR A 48 -17.98 -10.58 4.56
C THR A 48 -17.04 -11.71 4.96
N ASP A 49 -16.12 -12.11 4.09
CA ASP A 49 -15.31 -13.32 4.28
C ASP A 49 -13.84 -12.99 4.59
N VAL A 50 -13.41 -11.75 4.34
CA VAL A 50 -12.03 -11.31 4.58
C VAL A 50 -11.97 -10.27 5.70
N ILE A 51 -12.59 -9.10 5.54
CA ILE A 51 -12.40 -8.01 6.49
C ILE A 51 -13.12 -8.29 7.81
N THR A 52 -14.40 -8.63 7.76
CA THR A 52 -15.24 -8.80 8.95
C THR A 52 -14.76 -9.94 9.86
N PRO A 53 -14.43 -11.15 9.35
CA PRO A 53 -14.05 -12.27 10.22
C PRO A 53 -12.70 -12.07 10.92
N TYR A 54 -11.78 -11.34 10.28
CA TYR A 54 -10.44 -11.11 10.80
C TYR A 54 -10.26 -9.76 11.49
N GLY A 55 -11.26 -8.87 11.41
CA GLY A 55 -11.21 -7.55 12.04
C GLY A 55 -10.25 -6.58 11.36
N LEU A 56 -9.99 -6.75 10.07
CA LEU A 56 -9.00 -5.94 9.33
C LEU A 56 -9.44 -4.48 9.21
N ASP A 57 -8.46 -3.56 9.12
CA ASP A 57 -8.72 -2.14 8.92
C ASP A 57 -8.99 -1.78 7.46
N GLY A 58 -8.59 -2.66 6.54
CA GLY A 58 -8.77 -2.44 5.10
C GLY A 58 -8.09 -3.48 4.23
N ILE A 59 -8.10 -3.19 2.93
CA ILE A 59 -7.49 -4.00 1.87
C ILE A 59 -6.40 -3.18 1.18
N ASP A 60 -5.29 -3.85 0.94
CA ASP A 60 -4.24 -3.35 0.05
C ASP A 60 -4.33 -4.05 -1.32
N ILE A 61 -4.25 -3.25 -2.37
CA ILE A 61 -4.36 -3.69 -3.75
C ILE A 61 -2.96 -3.86 -4.31
N ASP A 62 -2.64 -5.09 -4.71
CA ASP A 62 -1.47 -5.41 -5.50
C ASP A 62 -1.93 -5.94 -6.86
N ASP A 63 -1.88 -5.10 -7.89
CA ASP A 63 -2.38 -5.42 -9.24
C ASP A 63 -1.29 -6.07 -10.10
N GLU A 64 -0.68 -7.12 -9.56
CA GLU A 64 0.34 -7.90 -10.24
C GLU A 64 -0.12 -9.33 -10.51
N PHE A 65 0.55 -9.99 -11.47
CA PHE A 65 0.46 -11.43 -11.72
C PHE A 65 -0.90 -11.98 -12.14
N SER A 66 -1.78 -11.17 -12.72
CA SER A 66 -2.96 -11.67 -13.44
C SER A 66 -2.65 -11.84 -14.93
N ASN A 67 -3.23 -12.86 -15.57
CA ASN A 67 -2.97 -13.20 -16.97
C ASN A 67 -4.05 -12.69 -17.93
N GLY A 68 -5.19 -12.25 -17.39
CA GLY A 68 -6.32 -11.78 -18.20
C GLY A 68 -6.07 -10.42 -18.84
N SER A 69 -6.87 -10.10 -19.84
CA SER A 69 -6.81 -8.81 -20.53
C SER A 69 -7.22 -7.68 -19.59
N PRO A 70 -6.31 -6.75 -19.24
CA PRO A 70 -6.65 -5.62 -18.39
C PRO A 70 -7.56 -4.63 -19.12
N ASN A 71 -8.36 -3.90 -18.34
CA ASN A 71 -9.07 -2.71 -18.78
C ASN A 71 -8.93 -1.59 -17.74
N ASP A 72 -8.69 -0.37 -18.22
CA ASP A 72 -8.28 0.72 -17.34
C ASP A 72 -9.38 1.18 -16.36
N THR A 73 -10.65 0.89 -16.68
CA THR A 73 -11.80 1.27 -15.85
C THR A 73 -12.10 0.32 -14.70
N SER A 74 -11.50 -0.87 -14.67
CA SER A 74 -11.76 -1.90 -13.66
C SER A 74 -11.39 -1.42 -12.26
N LEU A 75 -10.19 -0.85 -12.08
CA LEU A 75 -9.72 -0.37 -10.78
C LEU A 75 -10.54 0.81 -10.24
N PRO A 76 -10.82 1.89 -11.02
CA PRO A 76 -11.78 2.92 -10.61
C PRO A 76 -13.15 2.36 -10.23
N MET A 77 -13.68 1.39 -10.99
CA MET A 77 -14.97 0.75 -10.69
C MET A 77 -14.95 0.01 -9.36
N VAL A 78 -14.08 -0.99 -9.22
CA VAL A 78 -14.08 -1.86 -8.02
C VAL A 78 -13.78 -1.05 -6.75
N THR A 79 -12.87 -0.08 -6.79
CA THR A 79 -12.58 0.79 -5.64
C THR A 79 -13.73 1.73 -5.29
N THR A 80 -14.55 2.13 -6.26
CA THR A 80 -15.78 2.89 -6.00
C THR A 80 -16.78 2.04 -5.24
N LEU A 81 -16.99 0.79 -5.68
CA LEU A 81 -17.88 -0.17 -5.01
C LEU A 81 -17.37 -0.50 -3.60
N MET A 82 -16.05 -0.63 -3.41
CA MET A 82 -15.43 -0.80 -2.09
C MET A 82 -15.78 0.37 -1.16
N LYS A 83 -15.64 1.63 -1.60
CA LYS A 83 -16.03 2.79 -0.76
C LYS A 83 -17.51 2.81 -0.40
N GLN A 84 -18.37 2.37 -1.32
CA GLN A 84 -19.81 2.32 -1.06
C GLN A 84 -20.17 1.21 -0.06
N THR A 85 -19.54 0.04 -0.18
CA THR A 85 -19.85 -1.15 0.62
C THR A 85 -19.22 -1.10 2.01
N MET A 86 -18.02 -0.55 2.11
CA MET A 86 -17.22 -0.51 3.34
C MET A 86 -16.58 0.87 3.57
N PRO A 87 -17.38 1.93 3.75
CA PRO A 87 -16.93 3.33 3.74
C PRO A 87 -15.94 3.71 4.85
N THR A 88 -15.85 2.89 5.91
CA THR A 88 -14.92 3.12 7.02
C THR A 88 -13.61 2.35 6.88
N LYS A 89 -13.47 1.51 5.86
CA LYS A 89 -12.30 0.66 5.65
C LYS A 89 -11.31 1.34 4.73
N LEU A 90 -10.03 1.12 5.00
CA LEU A 90 -8.95 1.66 4.19
C LEU A 90 -8.86 0.89 2.88
N ILE A 91 -8.61 1.63 1.80
CA ILE A 91 -8.31 1.07 0.48
C ILE A 91 -6.94 1.61 0.11
N THR A 92 -5.95 0.74 0.07
CA THR A 92 -4.57 1.13 -0.26
C THR A 92 -4.10 0.41 -1.50
N LYS A 93 -2.98 0.86 -2.07
CA LYS A 93 -2.40 0.23 -3.24
C LYS A 93 -0.87 0.27 -3.23
N ALA A 94 -0.29 -0.85 -3.63
CA ALA A 94 1.07 -0.96 -4.14
C ALA A 94 1.14 -0.23 -5.51
N LEU A 95 1.80 0.95 -5.51
CA LEU A 95 1.87 1.87 -6.64
C LEU A 95 3.09 1.60 -7.51
N TRP A 96 2.92 1.43 -8.81
CA TRP A 96 4.03 1.27 -9.74
C TRP A 96 3.69 1.68 -11.17
N ALA A 97 3.22 0.76 -12.01
CA ALA A 97 2.99 0.94 -13.44
C ALA A 97 1.52 1.32 -13.72
N ASP A 98 1.04 2.36 -13.04
CA ASP A 98 -0.40 2.61 -12.92
C ASP A 98 -0.93 3.76 -13.81
N GLU A 99 -0.18 4.19 -14.84
CA GLU A 99 -0.52 5.41 -15.58
C GLU A 99 -1.93 5.38 -16.18
N SER A 100 -2.27 4.31 -16.89
CA SER A 100 -3.55 4.19 -17.58
C SER A 100 -4.73 4.12 -16.61
N VAL A 101 -4.59 3.39 -15.50
CA VAL A 101 -5.66 3.20 -14.50
C VAL A 101 -5.90 4.44 -13.64
N PHE A 102 -4.89 5.28 -13.41
CA PHE A 102 -5.05 6.58 -12.74
C PHE A 102 -5.64 7.66 -13.66
N GLN A 103 -5.38 7.57 -14.96
CA GLN A 103 -5.97 8.46 -15.98
C GLN A 103 -7.42 8.08 -16.32
N ALA A 104 -7.81 6.83 -16.09
CA ALA A 104 -9.14 6.34 -16.37
C ALA A 104 -10.21 6.91 -15.43
N ASN A 105 -11.44 6.92 -15.93
CA ASN A 105 -12.62 7.35 -15.21
C ASN A 105 -13.73 6.34 -15.41
N TRP A 106 -14.36 5.92 -14.31
CA TRP A 106 -15.55 5.07 -14.33
C TRP A 106 -16.72 5.84 -13.72
N GLU A 107 -17.64 6.27 -14.57
CA GLU A 107 -18.86 7.01 -14.18
C GLU A 107 -18.60 8.25 -13.30
N GLY A 108 -17.53 8.99 -13.58
CA GLY A 108 -17.12 10.15 -12.79
C GLY A 108 -16.17 9.85 -11.63
N ASN A 109 -15.90 8.57 -11.34
CA ASN A 109 -15.01 8.14 -10.26
C ASN A 109 -13.62 7.78 -10.80
N THR A 110 -12.58 8.11 -10.04
CA THR A 110 -11.18 7.81 -10.39
C THR A 110 -10.52 6.99 -9.28
N LEU A 111 -9.49 6.22 -9.64
CA LEU A 111 -8.74 5.41 -8.68
C LEU A 111 -8.12 6.28 -7.57
N GLY A 112 -7.43 7.37 -7.93
CA GLY A 112 -6.77 8.23 -6.95
C GLY A 112 -7.72 8.87 -5.94
N ALA A 113 -8.95 9.21 -6.34
CA ALA A 113 -9.97 9.73 -5.41
C ALA A 113 -10.56 8.66 -4.47
N ASN A 114 -10.35 7.38 -4.80
CA ASN A 114 -10.84 6.26 -4.01
C ASN A 114 -9.80 5.71 -3.03
N LEU A 115 -8.51 5.85 -3.34
CA LEU A 115 -7.43 5.38 -2.48
C LEU A 115 -7.31 6.24 -1.21
N THR A 116 -7.08 5.56 -0.09
CA THR A 116 -6.74 6.19 1.19
C THR A 116 -5.26 6.50 1.24
N TYR A 117 -4.42 5.51 0.94
CA TYR A 117 -2.96 5.63 0.82
C TYR A 117 -2.44 4.85 -0.39
N GLY A 118 -1.23 5.19 -0.84
CA GLY A 118 -0.48 4.39 -1.78
C GLY A 118 1.00 4.45 -1.51
N TRP A 119 1.71 3.35 -1.75
CA TRP A 119 3.15 3.23 -1.53
C TRP A 119 3.85 2.79 -2.80
N GLN A 120 4.88 3.54 -3.20
CA GLN A 120 5.51 3.33 -4.49
C GLN A 120 6.57 2.20 -4.45
N MET A 121 6.41 1.21 -5.32
CA MET A 121 7.09 -0.09 -5.28
C MET A 121 8.31 -0.24 -6.19
N SER A 122 8.74 0.81 -6.90
CA SER A 122 10.01 0.74 -7.66
C SER A 122 11.26 0.78 -6.76
N TYR A 123 11.07 0.75 -5.44
CA TYR A 123 12.05 0.71 -4.36
C TYR A 123 13.21 1.70 -4.42
N TYR A 124 14.24 1.44 -5.23
CA TYR A 124 15.43 2.28 -5.32
C TYR A 124 15.59 2.93 -6.70
N GLY A 125 14.57 2.80 -7.57
CA GLY A 125 14.52 3.38 -8.91
C GLY A 125 14.23 4.88 -8.95
N GLY A 126 14.98 5.69 -8.19
CA GLY A 126 14.84 7.15 -8.14
C GLY A 126 14.36 7.68 -6.78
N ASP A 127 14.27 9.01 -6.68
CA ASP A 127 13.88 9.71 -5.46
C ASP A 127 12.35 9.85 -5.29
N ALA A 128 11.93 10.38 -4.15
CA ALA A 128 10.52 10.58 -3.81
C ALA A 128 9.75 11.38 -4.86
N ASN A 129 10.34 12.45 -5.39
CA ASN A 129 9.67 13.33 -6.35
C ASN A 129 9.50 12.65 -7.70
N SER A 130 10.55 11.98 -8.19
CA SER A 130 10.48 11.23 -9.46
C SER A 130 9.45 10.10 -9.43
N ARG A 131 9.24 9.49 -8.26
CA ARG A 131 8.41 8.30 -8.10
C ARG A 131 6.96 8.61 -7.71
N LEU A 132 6.72 9.71 -6.97
CA LEU A 132 5.40 10.01 -6.40
C LEU A 132 4.67 11.16 -7.10
N SER A 133 5.37 12.06 -7.81
CA SER A 133 4.75 13.28 -8.37
C SER A 133 3.63 12.99 -9.37
N PHE A 134 3.73 11.89 -10.13
CA PHE A 134 2.66 11.43 -11.02
C PHE A 134 1.31 11.36 -10.30
N TYR A 135 1.25 10.65 -9.17
CA TYR A 135 0.00 10.40 -8.45
C TYR A 135 -0.63 11.68 -7.87
N THR A 136 0.18 12.70 -7.57
CA THR A 136 -0.34 14.00 -7.12
C THR A 136 -1.12 14.76 -8.19
N GLY A 137 -0.87 14.46 -9.47
CA GLY A 137 -1.65 14.98 -10.60
C GLY A 137 -2.97 14.25 -10.83
N TYR A 138 -3.17 13.08 -10.20
CA TYR A 138 -4.30 12.17 -10.48
C TYR A 138 -5.14 11.85 -9.23
N GLY A 139 -5.34 12.85 -8.37
CA GLY A 139 -6.36 12.80 -7.32
C GLY A 139 -5.87 12.35 -5.94
N MET A 140 -4.59 11.99 -5.79
CA MET A 140 -3.98 11.75 -4.49
C MET A 140 -3.25 13.00 -3.97
N ASN A 141 -3.24 13.20 -2.66
CA ASN A 141 -2.45 14.25 -2.03
C ASN A 141 -1.09 13.69 -1.56
N LYS A 142 -0.09 14.56 -1.37
CA LYS A 142 1.22 14.14 -0.85
C LYS A 142 1.10 13.39 0.49
N ASN A 143 0.21 13.82 1.38
CA ASN A 143 -0.05 13.16 2.68
C ASN A 143 -0.81 11.82 2.58
N GLN A 144 -1.06 11.32 1.36
CA GLN A 144 -1.60 9.98 1.08
C GLN A 144 -0.55 9.06 0.43
N LEU A 145 0.66 9.56 0.18
CA LEU A 145 1.66 8.89 -0.64
C LEU A 145 2.91 8.58 0.19
N CYS A 146 3.34 7.33 0.16
CA CYS A 146 4.55 6.85 0.81
C CYS A 146 5.59 6.40 -0.21
N LEU A 147 6.87 6.61 0.11
CA LEU A 147 7.97 6.05 -0.68
C LEU A 147 8.28 4.63 -0.22
N GLY A 148 8.29 3.65 -1.13
CA GLY A 148 8.65 2.27 -0.78
C GLY A 148 10.15 2.02 -0.81
N PHE A 149 10.60 1.19 0.14
CA PHE A 149 11.93 0.61 0.28
C PHE A 149 11.79 -0.92 0.39
N SER A 150 12.82 -1.67 0.01
CA SER A 150 12.83 -3.14 0.18
C SER A 150 14.04 -3.58 1.01
N ALA A 151 13.79 -4.46 1.98
CA ALA A 151 14.80 -5.12 2.80
C ALA A 151 15.29 -6.46 2.21
N GLU A 152 14.86 -6.80 0.99
CA GLU A 152 15.37 -7.97 0.28
C GLU A 152 16.86 -7.82 -0.04
N ASN A 153 17.60 -8.92 0.08
CA ASN A 153 19.06 -8.91 -0.08
C ASN A 153 19.53 -8.47 -1.48
N MET A 154 18.69 -8.57 -2.51
CA MET A 154 19.03 -8.10 -3.85
C MET A 154 19.22 -6.57 -3.92
N PHE A 155 18.71 -5.82 -2.94
CA PHE A 155 18.88 -4.38 -2.82
C PHE A 155 19.93 -3.96 -1.79
N CYS A 156 20.75 -4.89 -1.28
CA CYS A 156 21.68 -4.59 -0.19
C CYS A 156 22.68 -3.46 -0.48
N GLU A 157 23.01 -3.23 -1.75
CA GLU A 157 23.89 -2.13 -2.18
C GLU A 157 23.20 -0.75 -2.10
N GLU A 158 21.86 -0.72 -2.16
CA GLU A 158 21.06 0.52 -2.14
C GLU A 158 20.63 0.96 -0.73
N TRP A 159 20.77 0.06 0.24
CA TRP A 159 20.35 0.26 1.64
C TRP A 159 20.95 1.51 2.31
N GLY A 160 22.13 1.96 1.88
CA GLY A 160 22.74 3.21 2.34
C GLY A 160 21.92 4.47 1.99
N THR A 161 20.99 4.38 1.04
CA THR A 161 20.16 5.49 0.58
C THR A 161 18.86 5.65 1.35
N VAL A 162 18.45 4.66 2.18
CA VAL A 162 17.17 4.66 2.89
C VAL A 162 17.00 5.92 3.75
N GLY A 163 17.98 6.24 4.60
CA GLY A 163 17.93 7.43 5.46
C GLY A 163 17.78 8.74 4.66
N PRO A 164 18.69 9.04 3.71
CA PRO A 164 18.58 10.24 2.86
C PRO A 164 17.25 10.34 2.09
N GLN A 165 16.75 9.24 1.52
CA GLN A 165 15.49 9.24 0.78
C GLN A 165 14.27 9.38 1.71
N ALA A 166 14.30 8.79 2.90
CA ALA A 166 13.27 8.94 3.92
C ALA A 166 13.18 10.40 4.40
N ALA A 167 14.32 11.03 4.68
CA ALA A 167 14.38 12.45 5.04
C ALA A 167 13.84 13.35 3.92
N LEU A 168 14.23 13.09 2.67
CA LEU A 168 13.70 13.82 1.52
C LEU A 168 12.18 13.68 1.43
N THR A 169 11.66 12.45 1.58
CA THR A 169 10.22 12.14 1.50
C THR A 169 9.40 13.00 2.47
N ILE A 170 9.82 13.07 3.74
CA ILE A 170 9.16 13.91 4.74
C ILE A 170 9.35 15.40 4.47
N SER A 171 10.56 15.83 4.06
CA SER A 171 10.82 17.25 3.75
C SER A 171 9.97 17.78 2.59
N GLU A 172 9.61 16.90 1.65
CA GLU A 172 8.73 17.20 0.52
C GLU A 172 7.24 17.18 0.89
N GLY A 173 6.89 16.78 2.12
CA GLY A 173 5.52 16.73 2.63
C GLY A 173 4.74 15.47 2.23
N TYR A 174 5.43 14.41 1.80
CA TYR A 174 4.80 13.10 1.59
C TYR A 174 4.50 12.41 2.93
N ALA A 175 3.60 11.41 2.90
CA ALA A 175 3.04 10.79 4.08
C ALA A 175 4.06 10.01 4.93
N GLY A 176 5.04 9.37 4.28
CA GLY A 176 6.02 8.54 4.98
C GLY A 176 6.70 7.52 4.08
N GLY A 177 7.19 6.44 4.70
CA GLY A 177 7.92 5.36 4.04
C GLY A 177 7.21 4.02 4.21
N MET A 178 7.38 3.13 3.25
CA MET A 178 6.95 1.73 3.32
C MET A 178 8.19 0.84 3.25
N MET A 179 8.26 -0.21 4.08
CA MET A 179 9.34 -1.19 4.09
C MET A 179 8.82 -2.58 3.72
N PHE A 180 9.21 -3.08 2.55
CA PHE A 180 8.90 -4.43 2.09
C PHE A 180 9.91 -5.45 2.60
N ASP A 181 9.47 -6.70 2.80
CA ASP A 181 10.25 -7.82 3.33
C ASP A 181 11.01 -7.52 4.63
N TYR A 182 10.39 -6.75 5.52
CA TYR A 182 10.94 -6.58 6.87
C TYR A 182 10.92 -7.93 7.61
N GLN A 183 12.11 -8.36 8.06
CA GLN A 183 12.27 -9.56 8.87
C GLN A 183 12.88 -9.18 10.22
N ASN A 184 12.68 -10.02 11.24
CA ASN A 184 13.35 -9.85 12.53
C ASN A 184 14.83 -10.28 12.44
N GLN A 185 15.61 -9.55 11.66
CA GLN A 185 17.03 -9.77 11.37
C GLN A 185 17.79 -8.44 11.46
N PRO A 186 19.09 -8.46 11.78
CA PRO A 186 19.87 -7.23 11.96
C PRO A 186 19.82 -6.26 10.77
N SER A 187 19.80 -6.78 9.54
CA SER A 187 19.69 -5.95 8.32
C SER A 187 18.41 -5.13 8.30
N SER A 188 17.24 -5.77 8.35
CA SER A 188 15.95 -5.09 8.31
C SER A 188 15.75 -4.16 9.52
N ILE A 189 16.22 -4.56 10.71
CA ILE A 189 16.19 -3.69 11.91
C ILE A 189 17.00 -2.41 11.69
N ASN A 190 18.20 -2.51 11.13
CA ASN A 190 19.04 -1.35 10.85
C ASN A 190 18.44 -0.46 9.75
N LEU A 191 17.78 -1.04 8.73
CA LEU A 191 17.06 -0.28 7.71
C LEU A 191 15.88 0.48 8.28
N MET A 192 15.06 -0.20 9.08
CA MET A 192 13.90 0.41 9.73
C MET A 192 14.33 1.51 10.68
N GLN A 193 15.42 1.30 11.44
CA GLN A 193 16.02 2.36 12.25
C GLN A 193 16.42 3.56 11.38
N ALA A 194 17.17 3.34 10.30
CA ALA A 194 17.64 4.44 9.44
C ALA A 194 16.47 5.23 8.84
N MET A 195 15.38 4.55 8.48
CA MET A 195 14.16 5.19 7.99
C MET A 195 13.49 6.01 9.10
N VAL A 196 13.20 5.41 10.26
CA VAL A 196 12.51 6.09 11.38
C VAL A 196 13.32 7.26 11.93
N ASP A 197 14.63 7.09 12.14
CA ASP A 197 15.50 8.16 12.63
C ASP A 197 15.57 9.35 11.63
N ALA A 198 15.44 9.08 10.33
CA ALA A 198 15.40 10.13 9.30
C ALA A 198 14.04 10.84 9.22
N MET A 199 12.94 10.14 9.52
CA MET A 199 11.58 10.70 9.46
C MET A 199 11.19 11.45 10.74
N ASP A 200 11.49 10.86 11.89
CA ASP A 200 11.01 11.32 13.19
C ASP A 200 12.11 11.96 14.05
N GLY A 201 13.36 11.91 13.58
CA GLY A 201 14.54 12.45 14.25
C GLY A 201 15.39 11.36 14.92
N ALA A 202 16.68 11.67 15.07
CA ALA A 202 17.65 10.70 15.56
C ALA A 202 17.30 10.12 16.94
N GLY A 203 17.30 8.78 17.06
CA GLY A 203 16.99 8.07 18.30
C GLY A 203 15.50 7.77 18.50
N SER A 204 14.67 8.05 17.50
CA SER A 204 13.22 7.73 17.55
C SER A 204 12.97 6.23 17.42
N TRP A 205 13.89 5.47 16.85
CA TRP A 205 13.79 4.02 16.82
C TRP A 205 14.11 3.39 18.19
N ASN A 206 13.09 2.86 18.87
CA ASN A 206 13.29 2.11 20.10
C ASN A 206 13.58 0.62 19.81
N LYS A 207 14.84 0.21 19.98
CA LYS A 207 15.28 -1.20 19.85
C LYS A 207 14.86 -2.08 21.02
N ASP A 208 14.66 -1.48 22.19
CA ASP A 208 14.42 -2.18 23.43
C ASP A 208 12.94 -2.10 23.78
N LEU A 209 12.21 -3.17 23.45
CA LEU A 209 10.92 -3.46 24.07
C LEU A 209 11.17 -3.89 25.53
N ASN A 210 11.62 -2.96 26.37
CA ASN A 210 11.29 -3.02 27.79
C ASN A 210 9.79 -2.70 27.87
N CYS A 211 8.95 -3.67 27.50
CA CYS A 211 7.54 -3.68 27.89
C CYS A 211 7.54 -3.71 29.43
N GLN A 212 7.38 -2.53 30.05
CA GLN A 212 6.87 -2.45 31.41
C GLN A 212 5.37 -2.76 31.39
#